data_AF-A0A976CC01-F1
#
_entry.id   AF-A0A976CC01-F1
#
_cell.length_a   1.000
_cell.length_b   1.000
_cell.length_c   1.000
_cell.angle_alpha   90.00
_cell.angle_beta   90.00
_cell.angle_gamma   90.00
#
_symmetry.space_group_name_H-M   'P 1'
#
loop_
_entity.id
_entity.type
_entity.pdbx_description
1 polymer ?
#
loop_
_entity_poly.entity_id
_entity_poly.type
_entity_poly.pdbx_seq_one_letter_code
_entity_poly.pdbx_strand_id
1 'polypeptide(L)'
;EVIFEDNRLSWFWENDYLLVSFSAVILEDVARRLTENDKNLAISQANKLSKIPFKDNQNIQLYINTNQISTVAKWLANEDKATFFNPIQKIAASMIWQNDNSFKNWTGKINLQDKNNTNYHQIWEGQTAQKFSLGNVISDKTSILWYFSYDKSEKFWQNYDKFQNNTAQKHSKLKKLLDKEWALSWLETDNIDKIGQIIYLKSSQNTAVLQYFDELNKNQNTKGKYGSFEFGEIAENELPAQIFGESVNGFSRTYYAKVNDCVVLVNQLDVLKKYFDEYNKSKIWEKTYSPLQNNWLRNTKNFRLAINPLKLLPLITQNALEHWYTWLENHENLITHTDWWVIDSKTDN
;
A
#
# COMPACT_ATOMS: atom_id res chain seq x y z
N GLU A 1 -25.61 26.17 9.55
CA GLU A 1 -25.48 25.44 10.83
C GLU A 1 -25.93 24.01 10.61
N VAL A 2 -25.01 23.06 10.70
CA VAL A 2 -25.35 21.63 10.83
C VAL A 2 -24.91 21.26 12.23
N ILE A 3 -25.87 20.98 13.09
CA ILE A 3 -25.67 20.69 14.51
C ILE A 3 -25.36 19.20 14.63
N PHE A 4 -24.11 18.87 14.94
CA PHE A 4 -23.74 17.58 15.54
C PHE A 4 -23.61 17.86 17.05
N GLU A 5 -24.55 17.35 17.84
CA GLU A 5 -24.55 17.57 19.28
C GLU A 5 -23.30 16.92 19.92
N ASP A 6 -22.53 17.76 20.64
CA ASP A 6 -21.35 17.49 21.46
C ASP A 6 -20.00 17.06 20.84
N ASN A 7 -19.73 17.41 19.58
CA ASN A 7 -18.35 17.44 19.05
C ASN A 7 -18.12 18.69 18.18
N ARG A 8 -17.94 19.86 18.83
CA ARG A 8 -17.66 21.11 18.12
C ARG A 8 -16.27 21.05 17.48
N LEU A 9 -16.24 20.88 16.16
CA LEU A 9 -15.05 21.07 15.35
C LEU A 9 -14.47 22.46 15.62
N SER A 10 -13.32 22.48 16.26
CA SER A 10 -12.58 23.68 16.61
C SER A 10 -11.43 23.85 15.62
N TRP A 11 -11.05 25.09 15.31
CA TRP A 11 -9.96 25.35 14.38
C TRP A 11 -9.34 26.74 14.60
N PHE A 12 -8.08 26.91 14.21
CA PHE A 12 -7.41 28.21 14.15
C PHE A 12 -6.29 28.21 13.11
N TRP A 13 -5.84 29.40 12.72
CA TRP A 13 -4.70 29.59 11.81
C TRP A 13 -3.46 29.97 12.59
N GLU A 14 -2.32 29.35 12.28
CA GLU A 14 -1.03 29.65 12.90
C GLU A 14 0.11 29.38 11.91
N ASN A 15 0.96 30.38 11.65
CA ASN A 15 2.12 30.29 10.74
C ASN A 15 1.81 29.60 9.38
N ASP A 16 0.75 30.05 8.70
CA ASP A 16 0.24 29.51 7.42
C ASP A 16 -0.38 28.10 7.47
N TYR A 17 -0.57 27.51 8.66
CA TYR A 17 -1.26 26.23 8.84
C TYR A 17 -2.67 26.44 9.38
N LEU A 18 -3.66 25.76 8.77
CA LEU A 18 -4.98 25.56 9.35
C LEU A 18 -4.94 24.35 10.29
N LEU A 19 -5.17 24.58 11.57
CA LEU A 19 -5.21 23.55 12.60
C LEU A 19 -6.66 23.24 12.92
N VAL A 20 -7.03 21.97 12.86
CA VAL A 20 -8.42 21.50 13.04
C VAL A 20 -8.45 20.32 14.00
N SER A 21 -9.36 20.35 14.96
CA SER A 21 -9.58 19.24 15.90
C SER A 21 -11.02 19.27 16.43
N PHE A 22 -11.56 18.11 16.77
CA PHE A 22 -12.81 18.02 17.53
C PHE A 22 -12.63 18.32 19.02
N SER A 23 -11.38 18.49 19.50
CA SER A 23 -11.08 18.89 20.87
C SER A 23 -10.39 20.26 20.90
N ALA A 24 -11.08 21.25 21.47
CA ALA A 24 -10.53 22.58 21.71
C ALA A 24 -9.31 22.55 22.65
N VAL A 25 -9.30 21.63 23.63
CA VAL A 25 -8.17 21.46 24.56
C VAL A 25 -6.91 21.00 23.83
N ILE A 26 -7.04 20.13 22.83
CA ILE A 26 -5.91 19.72 22.00
C ILE A 26 -5.38 20.89 21.18
N LEU A 27 -6.26 21.74 20.61
CA LEU A 27 -5.84 22.91 19.85
C LEU A 27 -5.15 23.95 20.72
N GLU A 28 -5.65 24.17 21.94
CA GLU A 28 -5.03 25.06 22.92
C GLU A 28 -3.65 24.55 23.33
N ASP A 29 -3.50 23.25 23.58
CA ASP A 29 -2.19 22.66 23.91
C ASP A 29 -1.22 22.77 22.73
N VAL A 30 -1.68 22.53 21.50
CA VAL A 30 -0.89 22.75 20.28
C VAL A 30 -0.50 24.23 20.14
N ALA A 31 -1.42 25.17 20.33
CA ALA A 31 -1.16 26.62 20.26
C ALA A 31 -0.12 27.07 21.29
N ARG A 32 -0.25 26.60 22.54
CA ARG A 32 0.70 26.88 23.62
C ARG A 32 2.09 26.34 23.29
N ARG A 33 2.17 25.07 22.88
CA ARG A 33 3.45 24.42 22.55
C ARG A 33 4.11 25.03 21.30
N LEU A 34 3.34 25.53 20.34
CA LEU A 34 3.85 26.30 19.20
C LEU A 34 4.48 27.63 19.65
N THR A 35 3.82 28.32 20.57
CA THR A 35 4.30 29.58 21.16
C THR A 35 5.58 29.36 21.98
N GLU A 36 5.68 28.22 22.65
CA GLU A 36 6.87 27.80 23.41
C GLU A 36 8.03 27.29 22.54
N ASN A 37 7.87 27.28 21.20
CA ASN A 37 8.89 26.77 20.27
C ASN A 37 9.30 25.31 20.57
N ASP A 38 8.35 24.49 21.02
CA ASP A 38 8.61 23.08 21.33
C ASP A 38 9.01 22.31 20.06
N LYS A 39 10.30 21.96 19.98
CA LYS A 39 10.92 21.21 18.87
C LYS A 39 10.38 19.79 18.71
N ASN A 40 9.60 19.31 19.68
CA ASN A 40 9.00 17.98 19.65
C ASN A 40 7.60 17.97 19.04
N LEU A 41 6.99 19.13 18.77
CA LEU A 41 5.74 19.19 18.02
C LEU A 41 5.97 18.77 16.56
N ALA A 42 5.10 17.91 16.02
CA ALA A 42 5.16 17.52 14.61
C ALA A 42 5.14 18.72 13.64
N ILE A 43 4.43 19.81 14.00
CA ILE A 43 4.41 21.07 13.22
C ILE A 43 5.76 21.81 13.27
N SER A 44 6.48 21.77 14.40
CA SER A 44 7.82 22.35 14.48
C SER A 44 8.83 21.58 13.60
N GLN A 45 8.59 20.28 13.37
CA GLN A 45 9.29 19.48 12.37
C GLN A 45 8.77 19.75 10.95
N ALA A 46 7.48 20.03 10.77
CA ALA A 46 6.89 20.48 9.51
C ALA A 46 7.44 21.85 9.06
N ASN A 47 7.80 22.73 9.98
CA ASN A 47 8.54 23.97 9.67
C ASN A 47 9.98 23.73 9.17
N LYS A 48 10.53 22.52 9.31
CA LYS A 48 11.74 22.11 8.56
C LYS A 48 11.39 21.59 7.16
N LEU A 49 10.20 21.02 6.98
CA LEU A 49 9.66 20.57 5.69
C LEU A 49 9.24 21.72 4.78
N SER A 50 8.81 22.87 5.33
CA SER A 50 8.47 24.09 4.60
C SER A 50 9.64 24.75 3.87
N LYS A 51 10.89 24.29 4.10
CA LYS A 51 12.08 24.71 3.36
C LYS A 51 12.28 23.98 2.02
N ILE A 52 11.40 23.04 1.67
CA ILE A 52 11.38 22.48 0.31
C ILE A 52 10.72 23.54 -0.58
N PRO A 53 11.44 24.15 -1.53
CA PRO A 53 10.84 25.17 -2.41
C PRO A 53 9.85 24.48 -3.33
N PHE A 54 8.56 24.61 -3.03
CA PHE A 54 7.50 24.13 -3.91
C PHE A 54 7.08 25.24 -4.86
N LYS A 55 6.96 24.89 -6.15
CA LYS A 55 6.94 25.86 -7.25
C LYS A 55 5.65 26.68 -7.37
N ASP A 56 4.54 26.29 -6.72
CA ASP A 56 3.22 26.90 -6.94
C ASP A 56 2.43 27.08 -5.63
N ASN A 57 2.12 28.34 -5.30
CA ASN A 57 1.37 28.82 -4.12
C ASN A 57 -0.14 28.43 -4.08
N GLN A 58 -0.57 27.40 -4.81
CA GLN A 58 -2.00 27.07 -4.97
C GLN A 58 -2.42 25.72 -4.37
N ASN A 59 -1.51 24.96 -3.76
CA ASN A 59 -1.83 23.62 -3.26
C ASN A 59 -2.19 23.64 -1.76
N ILE A 60 -3.29 23.00 -1.35
CA ILE A 60 -3.61 22.71 0.06
C ILE A 60 -2.67 21.59 0.55
N GLN A 61 -2.02 21.83 1.68
CA GLN A 61 -1.12 20.86 2.31
C GLN A 61 -1.81 20.19 3.49
N LEU A 62 -1.95 18.86 3.45
CA LEU A 62 -2.52 18.07 4.54
C LEU A 62 -1.40 17.32 5.27
N TYR A 63 -1.17 17.70 6.53
CA TYR A 63 -0.25 17.01 7.41
C TYR A 63 -1.04 16.02 8.27
N ILE A 64 -0.85 14.73 8.02
CA ILE A 64 -1.44 13.66 8.82
C ILE A 64 -0.38 13.17 9.79
N ASN A 65 -0.68 13.18 11.11
CA ASN A 65 0.17 12.51 12.08
C ASN A 65 -0.01 10.99 11.92
N THR A 66 0.91 10.41 11.19
CA THR A 66 0.84 9.02 10.75
C THR A 66 1.13 8.02 11.87
N ASN A 67 1.73 8.46 12.98
CA ASN A 67 1.83 7.66 14.20
C ASN A 67 0.46 7.33 14.82
N GLN A 68 -0.56 8.14 14.52
CA GLN A 68 -1.93 7.94 15.00
C GLN A 68 -2.81 7.19 14.00
N ILE A 69 -2.30 6.81 12.83
CA ILE A 69 -3.15 6.19 11.81
C ILE A 69 -3.67 4.82 12.27
N SER A 70 -2.95 4.11 13.14
CA SER A 70 -3.45 2.88 13.78
C SER A 70 -4.56 3.16 14.79
N THR A 71 -4.46 4.25 15.55
CA THR A 71 -5.53 4.71 16.44
C THR A 71 -6.77 5.06 15.62
N VAL A 72 -6.61 5.77 14.50
CA VAL A 72 -7.71 6.08 13.57
C VAL A 72 -8.30 4.81 12.96
N ALA A 73 -7.46 3.86 12.52
CA ALA A 73 -7.93 2.59 11.98
C ALA A 73 -8.75 1.78 13.00
N LYS A 74 -8.34 1.80 14.28
CA LYS A 74 -9.10 1.21 15.40
C LYS A 74 -10.40 1.95 15.71
N TRP A 75 -10.50 3.25 15.41
CA TRP A 75 -11.75 3.99 15.56
C TRP A 75 -12.71 3.72 14.41
N LEU A 76 -12.17 3.46 13.21
CA LEU A 76 -12.98 3.16 12.04
C LEU A 76 -13.48 1.71 12.06
N ALA A 77 -12.68 0.76 12.53
CA ALA A 77 -13.00 -0.67 12.49
C ALA A 77 -13.03 -1.31 13.89
N ASN A 78 -13.79 -2.40 14.04
CA ASN A 78 -13.75 -3.23 15.25
C ASN A 78 -12.31 -3.64 15.61
N GLU A 79 -11.96 -3.69 16.90
CA GLU A 79 -10.59 -3.94 17.37
C GLU A 79 -9.96 -5.21 16.78
N ASP A 80 -10.75 -6.28 16.66
CA ASP A 80 -10.31 -7.56 16.07
C ASP A 80 -9.88 -7.43 14.60
N LYS A 81 -10.39 -6.42 13.91
CA LYS A 81 -10.19 -6.15 12.48
C LYS A 81 -9.17 -5.04 12.22
N ALA A 82 -8.71 -4.34 13.27
CA ALA A 82 -7.73 -3.26 13.15
C ALA A 82 -6.36 -3.74 12.62
N THR A 83 -6.02 -5.00 12.86
CA THR A 83 -4.75 -5.62 12.42
C THR A 83 -4.57 -5.59 10.89
N PHE A 84 -5.68 -5.59 10.14
CA PHE A 84 -5.70 -5.41 8.69
C PHE A 84 -5.02 -4.11 8.23
N PHE A 85 -5.10 -3.05 9.03
CA PHE A 85 -4.54 -1.75 8.69
C PHE A 85 -3.07 -1.57 9.12
N ASN A 86 -2.50 -2.53 9.85
CA ASN A 86 -1.10 -2.48 10.30
C ASN A 86 -0.08 -2.31 9.16
N PRO A 87 -0.23 -2.97 7.99
CA PRO A 87 0.68 -2.76 6.87
C PRO A 87 0.63 -1.31 6.35
N ILE A 88 -0.55 -0.70 6.28
CA ILE A 88 -0.75 0.70 5.87
C ILE A 88 -0.14 1.65 6.92
N GLN A 89 -0.20 1.31 8.20
CA GLN A 89 0.39 2.10 9.29
C GLN A 89 1.91 2.27 9.15
N LYS A 90 2.66 1.18 8.95
CA LYS A 90 4.13 1.22 8.83
C LYS A 90 4.58 2.13 7.69
N ILE A 91 3.79 2.21 6.63
CA ILE A 91 4.05 3.00 5.44
C ILE A 91 3.66 4.46 5.66
N ALA A 92 2.47 4.70 6.21
CA ALA A 92 1.97 6.03 6.54
C ALA A 92 2.96 6.80 7.42
N ALA A 93 3.59 6.12 8.40
CA ALA A 93 4.60 6.70 9.31
C ALA A 93 5.70 7.51 8.60
N SER A 94 5.94 7.25 7.31
CA SER A 94 6.97 7.88 6.49
C SER A 94 6.47 8.92 5.47
N MET A 95 5.18 9.29 5.46
CA MET A 95 4.55 10.03 4.35
C MET A 95 4.27 11.51 4.61
N ILE A 96 4.45 12.33 3.57
CA ILE A 96 3.94 13.71 3.44
C ILE A 96 2.95 13.73 2.27
N TRP A 97 1.74 14.23 2.47
CA TRP A 97 0.70 14.22 1.43
C TRP A 97 0.67 15.54 0.65
N GLN A 98 0.62 15.46 -0.69
CA GLN A 98 0.42 16.59 -1.59
C GLN A 98 -0.79 16.30 -2.50
N ASN A 99 -1.71 17.25 -2.61
CA ASN A 99 -2.75 17.25 -3.64
C ASN A 99 -2.13 17.84 -4.92
N ASP A 100 -2.21 17.14 -6.06
CA ASP A 100 -2.08 17.84 -7.33
C ASP A 100 -3.41 18.54 -7.58
N ASN A 101 -3.43 19.79 -8.07
CA ASN A 101 -4.59 20.69 -8.21
C ASN A 101 -5.89 20.11 -8.86
N SER A 102 -5.99 18.82 -9.13
CA SER A 102 -7.15 18.13 -9.66
C SER A 102 -8.13 17.57 -8.62
N PHE A 103 -7.82 17.54 -7.31
CA PHE A 103 -8.56 16.78 -6.27
C PHE A 103 -8.72 15.28 -6.54
N LYS A 104 -8.34 14.80 -7.73
CA LYS A 104 -8.53 13.43 -8.21
C LYS A 104 -7.36 12.52 -7.84
N ASN A 105 -6.16 13.08 -7.67
CA ASN A 105 -4.96 12.32 -7.31
C ASN A 105 -4.25 12.95 -6.10
N TRP A 106 -4.23 12.21 -4.99
CA TRP A 106 -3.41 12.55 -3.82
C TRP A 106 -2.06 11.86 -3.94
N THR A 107 -0.97 12.61 -4.12
CA THR A 107 0.39 12.08 -4.19
C THR A 107 1.11 12.29 -2.86
N GLY A 108 1.37 11.22 -2.11
CA GLY A 108 2.29 11.28 -0.98
C GLY A 108 3.75 11.22 -1.42
N LYS A 109 4.61 12.09 -0.88
CA LYS A 109 6.08 12.05 -1.00
C LYS A 109 6.69 11.66 0.35
N ILE A 110 7.69 10.80 0.34
CA ILE A 110 8.42 10.38 1.56
C ILE A 110 9.61 11.32 1.76
N ASN A 111 9.75 11.91 2.95
CA ASN A 111 10.92 12.75 3.27
C ASN A 111 12.14 11.86 3.57
N LEU A 112 13.22 12.10 2.83
CA LEU A 112 14.48 11.35 2.89
C LEU A 112 15.46 11.86 3.97
N GLN A 113 15.10 12.88 4.75
CA GLN A 113 16.06 13.55 5.66
C GLN A 113 16.21 12.93 7.05
N ASP A 114 15.38 11.95 7.43
CA ASP A 114 15.50 11.32 8.74
C ASP A 114 16.49 10.13 8.70
N LYS A 115 17.71 10.37 9.19
CA LYS A 115 18.84 9.42 9.15
C LYS A 115 18.78 8.35 10.24
N ASN A 116 17.73 8.31 11.06
CA ASN A 116 17.58 7.24 12.04
C ASN A 116 17.30 5.91 11.32
N ASN A 117 18.06 4.88 11.70
CA ASN A 117 18.34 3.62 11.00
C ASN A 117 17.15 2.66 10.79
N THR A 118 15.91 3.15 10.83
CA THR A 118 14.66 2.37 10.82
C THR A 118 13.68 2.81 9.74
N ASN A 119 14.07 3.75 8.89
CA ASN A 119 13.14 4.37 7.97
C ASN A 119 12.99 3.59 6.66
N TYR A 120 11.73 3.36 6.26
CA TYR A 120 11.32 2.62 5.07
C TYR A 120 12.02 3.06 3.78
N HIS A 121 12.46 4.33 3.69
CA HIS A 121 13.17 4.84 2.51
C HIS A 121 14.56 4.22 2.29
N GLN A 122 15.22 3.71 3.34
CA GLN A 122 16.56 3.11 3.24
C GLN A 122 16.58 1.88 2.32
N ILE A 123 15.41 1.23 2.16
CA ILE A 123 15.21 0.14 1.20
C ILE A 123 15.67 0.54 -0.21
N TRP A 124 15.43 1.79 -0.61
CA TRP A 124 15.73 2.29 -1.95
C TRP A 124 17.04 3.07 -2.06
N GLU A 125 17.86 3.12 -1.02
CA GLU A 125 19.11 3.87 -1.06
C GLU A 125 20.02 3.40 -2.21
N GLY A 126 20.30 4.30 -3.16
CA GLY A 126 21.08 4.03 -4.37
C GLY A 126 20.42 3.07 -5.37
N GLN A 127 19.09 2.94 -5.32
CA GLN A 127 18.26 2.26 -6.31
C GLN A 127 17.75 3.26 -7.36
N THR A 128 17.55 2.78 -8.59
CA THR A 128 16.87 3.52 -9.66
C THR A 128 15.47 2.96 -9.87
N ALA A 129 14.45 3.83 -9.85
CA ALA A 129 13.07 3.43 -10.13
C ALA A 129 12.92 2.82 -11.53
N GLN A 130 12.12 1.77 -11.64
CA GLN A 130 11.82 1.12 -12.93
C GLN A 130 10.45 1.53 -13.47
N LYS A 131 10.26 1.30 -14.77
CA LYS A 131 8.97 1.45 -15.43
C LYS A 131 8.05 0.31 -14.98
N PHE A 132 6.85 0.67 -14.57
CA PHE A 132 5.80 -0.28 -14.22
C PHE A 132 5.46 -1.17 -15.42
N SER A 133 5.63 -2.49 -15.28
CA SER A 133 5.36 -3.45 -16.36
C SER A 133 4.31 -4.51 -16.00
N LEU A 134 3.89 -4.60 -14.74
CA LEU A 134 2.90 -5.56 -14.24
C LEU A 134 1.44 -5.29 -14.65
N GLY A 135 1.17 -4.22 -15.40
CA GLY A 135 -0.20 -3.85 -15.80
C GLY A 135 -0.90 -4.92 -16.64
N ASN A 136 -0.14 -5.75 -17.33
CA ASN A 136 -0.64 -6.85 -18.17
C ASN A 136 -1.09 -8.09 -17.37
N VAL A 137 -0.82 -8.15 -16.06
CA VAL A 137 -1.18 -9.28 -15.20
C VAL A 137 -2.06 -8.88 -14.01
N ILE A 138 -2.01 -7.62 -13.55
CA ILE A 138 -2.81 -7.20 -12.39
C ILE A 138 -4.31 -7.21 -12.73
N SER A 139 -5.09 -7.91 -11.89
CA SER A 139 -6.55 -8.05 -12.01
C SER A 139 -7.28 -6.70 -11.93
N ASP A 140 -8.31 -6.55 -12.75
CA ASP A 140 -9.24 -5.41 -12.67
C ASP A 140 -10.00 -5.34 -11.34
N LYS A 141 -9.99 -6.37 -10.50
CA LYS A 141 -10.59 -6.35 -9.15
C LYS A 141 -9.66 -5.85 -8.05
N THR A 142 -8.43 -5.49 -8.36
CA THR A 142 -7.54 -4.93 -7.33
C THR A 142 -8.16 -3.66 -6.73
N SER A 143 -8.36 -3.68 -5.41
CA SER A 143 -8.80 -2.57 -4.57
C SER A 143 -7.62 -1.83 -3.95
N ILE A 144 -6.56 -2.55 -3.56
CA ILE A 144 -5.30 -1.97 -3.07
C ILE A 144 -4.14 -2.65 -3.79
N LEU A 145 -3.22 -1.86 -4.34
CA LEU A 145 -1.96 -2.33 -4.95
C LEU A 145 -0.78 -1.74 -4.19
N TRP A 146 0.13 -2.61 -3.76
CA TRP A 146 1.48 -2.25 -3.35
C TRP A 146 2.43 -2.68 -4.45
N TYR A 147 3.20 -1.75 -4.99
CA TYR A 147 4.16 -2.01 -6.06
C TYR A 147 5.55 -1.54 -5.64
N PHE A 148 6.54 -2.38 -5.92
CA PHE A 148 7.93 -2.16 -5.60
C PHE A 148 8.77 -2.29 -6.87
N SER A 149 9.72 -1.38 -7.04
CA SER A 149 10.73 -1.49 -8.09
C SER A 149 12.11 -1.04 -7.66
N TYR A 150 13.12 -1.68 -8.26
CA TYR A 150 14.53 -1.51 -7.92
C TYR A 150 15.43 -1.91 -9.10
N ASP A 151 16.62 -1.36 -9.23
CA ASP A 151 17.56 -1.74 -10.30
C ASP A 151 18.63 -2.75 -9.84
N LYS A 152 18.98 -2.72 -8.55
CA LYS A 152 20.04 -3.55 -7.93
C LYS A 152 19.41 -4.52 -6.93
N SER A 153 19.01 -5.69 -7.42
CA SER A 153 18.30 -6.73 -6.64
C SER A 153 18.99 -7.08 -5.33
N GLU A 154 20.29 -7.40 -5.36
CA GLU A 154 21.03 -7.78 -4.14
C GLU A 154 21.02 -6.67 -3.08
N LYS A 155 21.31 -5.42 -3.49
CA LYS A 155 21.28 -4.27 -2.57
C LYS A 155 19.88 -3.99 -2.04
N PHE A 156 18.84 -4.11 -2.89
CA PHE A 156 17.46 -3.91 -2.48
C PHE A 156 17.08 -4.91 -1.39
N TRP A 157 17.32 -6.20 -1.62
CA TRP A 157 16.97 -7.25 -0.67
C TRP A 157 17.79 -7.16 0.63
N GLN A 158 19.07 -6.79 0.58
CA GLN A 158 19.87 -6.52 1.78
C GLN A 158 19.26 -5.39 2.63
N ASN A 159 18.91 -4.27 1.99
CA ASN A 159 18.30 -3.14 2.68
C ASN A 159 16.89 -3.47 3.18
N TYR A 160 16.12 -4.25 2.41
CA TYR A 160 14.78 -4.71 2.77
C TYR A 160 14.82 -5.63 3.99
N ASP A 161 15.74 -6.60 4.02
CA ASP A 161 15.90 -7.54 5.12
C ASP A 161 16.34 -6.82 6.40
N LYS A 162 17.26 -5.85 6.28
CA LYS A 162 17.65 -4.96 7.38
C LYS A 162 16.44 -4.17 7.91
N PHE A 163 15.61 -3.61 7.03
CA PHE A 163 14.40 -2.87 7.43
C PHE A 163 13.39 -3.77 8.17
N GLN A 164 13.21 -5.01 7.70
CA GLN A 164 12.31 -5.97 8.35
C GLN A 164 12.88 -6.55 9.65
N ASN A 165 14.08 -6.13 10.08
CA ASN A 165 14.84 -6.77 11.17
C ASN A 165 15.01 -8.29 10.96
N ASN A 166 14.96 -8.75 9.72
CA ASN A 166 15.07 -10.15 9.37
C ASN A 166 16.52 -10.47 9.03
N THR A 167 17.27 -11.00 9.99
CA THR A 167 18.66 -11.41 9.79
C THR A 167 18.81 -12.76 9.09
N ALA A 168 17.71 -13.51 8.95
CA ALA A 168 17.73 -14.78 8.25
C ALA A 168 17.59 -14.55 6.74
N GLN A 169 18.63 -14.92 5.97
CA GLN A 169 18.58 -14.98 4.49
C GLN A 169 17.70 -16.14 3.96
N LYS A 170 16.60 -16.43 4.65
CA LYS A 170 15.65 -17.45 4.23
C LYS A 170 15.12 -17.06 2.84
N HIS A 171 15.08 -18.01 1.93
CA HIS A 171 14.66 -17.81 0.53
C HIS A 171 15.57 -16.88 -0.32
N SER A 172 16.84 -16.70 0.02
CA SER A 172 17.80 -15.93 -0.81
C SER A 172 17.92 -16.44 -2.25
N LYS A 173 17.76 -17.76 -2.47
CA LYS A 173 17.68 -18.37 -3.81
C LYS A 173 16.54 -17.77 -4.62
N LEU A 174 15.34 -17.62 -4.04
CA LEU A 174 14.19 -17.01 -4.72
C LEU A 174 14.47 -15.53 -5.03
N LYS A 175 14.95 -14.76 -4.05
CA LYS A 175 15.22 -13.31 -4.22
C LYS A 175 16.17 -13.02 -5.40
N LYS A 176 17.14 -13.90 -5.66
CA LYS A 176 18.07 -13.82 -6.80
C LYS A 176 17.42 -14.13 -8.16
N LEU A 177 16.30 -14.87 -8.17
CA LEU A 177 15.55 -15.20 -9.38
C LEU A 177 14.52 -14.12 -9.75
N LEU A 178 14.18 -13.23 -8.82
CA LEU A 178 13.24 -12.15 -9.07
C LEU A 178 13.89 -11.04 -9.91
N ASP A 179 13.13 -10.56 -10.89
CA ASP A 179 13.49 -9.37 -11.64
C ASP A 179 13.27 -8.12 -10.75
N LYS A 180 13.27 -6.96 -11.40
CA LYS A 180 13.35 -5.62 -10.82
C LYS A 180 12.03 -5.04 -10.29
N GLU A 181 10.98 -5.84 -10.22
CA GLU A 181 9.66 -5.42 -9.74
C GLU A 181 8.87 -6.57 -9.12
N TRP A 182 8.06 -6.24 -8.13
CA TRP A 182 7.02 -7.12 -7.60
C TRP A 182 5.86 -6.29 -7.05
N ALA A 183 4.71 -6.92 -6.88
CA ALA A 183 3.54 -6.25 -6.32
C ALA A 183 2.70 -7.17 -5.45
N LEU A 184 1.94 -6.60 -4.52
CA LEU A 184 0.87 -7.23 -3.76
C LEU A 184 -0.44 -6.52 -4.10
N SER A 185 -1.47 -7.27 -4.46
CA SER A 185 -2.83 -6.77 -4.62
C SER A 185 -3.74 -7.37 -3.57
N TRP A 186 -4.59 -6.52 -2.99
CA TRP A 186 -5.82 -6.94 -2.33
C TRP A 186 -6.97 -6.75 -3.30
N LEU A 187 -7.83 -7.76 -3.40
CA LEU A 187 -8.97 -7.73 -4.30
C LEU A 187 -10.19 -7.12 -3.61
N GLU A 188 -11.09 -6.59 -4.43
CA GLU A 188 -12.43 -6.18 -4.03
C GLU A 188 -13.15 -7.34 -3.34
N THR A 189 -13.67 -7.05 -2.16
CA THR A 189 -14.50 -7.94 -1.36
C THR A 189 -15.32 -7.09 -0.40
N ASP A 190 -16.43 -7.64 0.04
CA ASP A 190 -17.24 -7.09 1.11
C ASP A 190 -16.82 -7.68 2.47
N ASN A 191 -16.27 -8.90 2.46
CA ASN A 191 -15.85 -9.63 3.65
C ASN A 191 -14.33 -9.60 3.86
N ILE A 192 -13.90 -9.06 5.02
CA ILE A 192 -12.49 -8.94 5.43
C ILE A 192 -11.79 -10.30 5.63
N ASP A 193 -12.53 -11.30 6.11
CA ASP A 193 -12.01 -12.65 6.35
C ASP A 193 -11.77 -13.43 5.05
N LYS A 194 -12.29 -12.90 3.93
CA LYS A 194 -12.18 -13.49 2.59
C LYS A 194 -11.43 -12.60 1.62
N ILE A 195 -10.60 -11.67 2.11
CA ILE A 195 -9.76 -10.84 1.23
C ILE A 195 -8.86 -11.74 0.39
N GLY A 196 -9.12 -11.72 -0.92
CA GLY A 196 -8.23 -12.32 -1.90
C GLY A 196 -6.97 -11.47 -2.02
N GLN A 197 -5.82 -12.13 -1.88
CA GLN A 197 -4.52 -11.50 -2.05
C GLN A 197 -3.75 -12.17 -3.18
N ILE A 198 -3.14 -11.35 -4.05
CA ILE A 198 -2.31 -11.82 -5.16
C ILE A 198 -0.97 -11.08 -5.12
N ILE A 199 0.13 -11.83 -5.04
CA ILE A 199 1.48 -11.30 -5.23
C ILE A 199 1.92 -11.60 -6.64
N TYR A 200 2.48 -10.61 -7.33
CA TYR A 200 3.00 -10.70 -8.67
C TYR A 200 4.53 -10.61 -8.61
N LEU A 201 5.19 -11.68 -9.03
CA LEU A 201 6.65 -11.81 -9.05
C LEU A 201 7.12 -11.76 -10.49
N LYS A 202 7.71 -10.63 -10.90
CA LYS A 202 8.34 -10.55 -12.21
C LYS A 202 9.60 -11.40 -12.20
N SER A 203 9.77 -12.25 -13.21
CA SER A 203 11.00 -13.01 -13.38
C SER A 203 11.22 -13.40 -14.84
N SER A 204 12.41 -13.13 -15.33
CA SER A 204 12.93 -13.68 -16.58
C SER A 204 13.22 -15.18 -16.47
N GLN A 205 13.27 -15.71 -15.24
CA GLN A 205 13.59 -17.09 -14.89
C GLN A 205 12.39 -17.82 -14.26
N ASN A 206 11.17 -17.59 -14.78
CA ASN A 206 9.93 -18.18 -14.24
C ASN A 206 10.03 -19.69 -14.00
N THR A 207 10.67 -20.46 -14.89
CA THR A 207 10.85 -21.91 -14.69
C THR A 207 11.65 -22.23 -13.43
N ALA A 208 12.72 -21.48 -13.15
CA ALA A 208 13.53 -21.67 -11.94
C ALA A 208 12.77 -21.23 -10.67
N VAL A 209 11.92 -20.20 -10.76
CA VAL A 209 11.03 -19.79 -9.67
C VAL A 209 9.99 -20.88 -9.36
N LEU A 210 9.36 -21.45 -10.38
CA LEU A 210 8.42 -22.57 -10.20
C LEU A 210 9.13 -23.80 -9.62
N GLN A 211 10.33 -24.13 -10.10
CA GLN A 211 11.14 -25.21 -9.54
C GLN A 211 11.50 -24.96 -8.08
N TYR A 212 11.80 -23.71 -7.71
CA TYR A 212 12.04 -23.34 -6.33
C TYR A 212 10.81 -23.62 -5.44
N PHE A 213 9.61 -23.27 -5.90
CA PHE A 213 8.39 -23.58 -5.17
C PHE A 213 8.06 -25.08 -5.15
N ASP A 214 8.29 -25.80 -6.25
CA ASP A 214 8.18 -27.26 -6.28
C ASP A 214 9.15 -27.92 -5.28
N GLU A 215 10.36 -27.38 -5.09
CA GLU A 215 11.34 -27.87 -4.13
C GLU A 215 10.88 -27.69 -2.67
N LEU A 216 10.11 -26.65 -2.37
CA LEU A 216 9.48 -26.46 -1.05
C LEU A 216 8.38 -27.51 -0.78
N ASN A 217 7.91 -28.20 -1.82
CA ASN A 217 6.79 -29.14 -1.79
C ASN A 217 7.18 -30.61 -1.98
N LYS A 218 8.47 -30.97 -1.86
CA LYS A 218 9.01 -32.31 -2.21
C LYS A 218 8.29 -33.54 -1.63
N ASN A 219 7.39 -33.38 -0.66
CA ASN A 219 6.66 -34.46 0.00
C ASN A 219 5.13 -34.42 -0.20
N GLN A 220 4.60 -33.52 -1.03
CA GLN A 220 3.15 -33.38 -1.24
C GLN A 220 2.84 -33.21 -2.74
N ASN A 221 1.90 -34.01 -3.25
CA ASN A 221 1.45 -33.89 -4.64
C ASN A 221 0.44 -32.73 -4.74
N THR A 222 0.96 -31.50 -4.79
CA THR A 222 0.16 -30.26 -4.68
C THR A 222 -0.15 -29.59 -6.01
N LYS A 223 0.08 -30.28 -7.14
CA LYS A 223 -0.15 -29.72 -8.48
C LYS A 223 -1.62 -29.88 -8.90
N GLY A 224 -2.15 -28.84 -9.52
CA GLY A 224 -3.50 -28.81 -10.08
C GLY A 224 -3.53 -28.10 -11.43
N LYS A 225 -4.69 -28.18 -12.09
CA LYS A 225 -4.94 -27.55 -13.38
C LYS A 225 -6.30 -26.88 -13.38
N TYR A 226 -6.38 -25.70 -13.99
CA TYR A 226 -7.63 -24.98 -14.23
C TYR A 226 -7.59 -24.33 -15.61
N GLY A 227 -8.41 -24.82 -16.54
CA GLY A 227 -8.33 -24.44 -17.95
C GLY A 227 -6.94 -24.77 -18.52
N SER A 228 -6.26 -23.75 -19.07
CA SER A 228 -4.89 -23.84 -19.59
C SER A 228 -3.80 -23.61 -18.53
N PHE A 229 -4.17 -23.24 -17.29
CA PHE A 229 -3.20 -22.90 -16.26
C PHE A 229 -2.89 -24.10 -15.38
N GLU A 230 -1.59 -24.31 -15.16
CA GLU A 230 -1.08 -25.21 -14.14
C GLU A 230 -0.71 -24.40 -12.90
N PHE A 231 -1.01 -24.95 -11.73
CA PHE A 231 -0.69 -24.33 -10.45
C PHE A 231 -0.21 -25.37 -9.44
N GLY A 232 0.52 -24.91 -8.43
CA GLY A 232 0.88 -25.71 -7.26
C GLY A 232 0.39 -25.05 -5.98
N GLU A 233 0.33 -25.82 -4.89
CA GLU A 233 0.14 -25.33 -3.52
C GLU A 233 1.45 -25.49 -2.75
N ILE A 234 1.86 -24.47 -2.02
CA ILE A 234 3.04 -24.45 -1.15
C ILE A 234 2.61 -24.84 0.26
N ALA A 235 3.25 -25.89 0.79
CA ALA A 235 2.97 -26.41 2.13
C ALA A 235 3.44 -25.48 3.27
N GLU A 236 4.32 -24.52 2.97
CA GLU A 236 4.87 -23.60 3.97
C GLU A 236 3.86 -22.47 4.27
N ASN A 237 3.34 -22.48 5.49
CA ASN A 237 2.42 -21.46 5.98
C ASN A 237 3.08 -20.08 6.00
N GLU A 238 2.34 -19.06 5.55
CA GLU A 238 2.76 -17.66 5.54
C GLU A 238 4.10 -17.45 4.81
N LEU A 239 4.41 -18.28 3.79
CA LEU A 239 5.64 -18.15 3.00
C LEU A 239 5.86 -16.71 2.51
N PRO A 240 4.86 -16.00 1.96
CA PRO A 240 5.01 -14.59 1.61
C PRO A 240 5.47 -13.69 2.74
N ALA A 241 4.93 -13.83 3.95
CA ALA A 241 5.36 -13.03 5.10
C ALA A 241 6.82 -13.32 5.47
N GLN A 242 7.29 -14.55 5.24
CA GLN A 242 8.69 -14.92 5.46
C GLN A 242 9.65 -14.33 4.42
N ILE A 243 9.18 -14.10 3.18
CA ILE A 243 9.98 -13.53 2.10
C ILE A 243 9.95 -11.99 2.11
N PHE A 244 8.75 -11.43 2.27
CA PHE A 244 8.44 -10.00 2.11
C PHE A 244 8.12 -9.30 3.45
N GLY A 245 8.27 -9.99 4.58
CA GLY A 245 8.00 -9.44 5.91
C GLY A 245 6.53 -9.45 6.31
N GLU A 246 6.27 -9.12 7.57
CA GLU A 246 4.95 -9.25 8.23
C GLU A 246 3.81 -8.48 7.57
N SER A 247 4.14 -7.44 6.77
CA SER A 247 3.15 -6.67 6.02
C SER A 247 2.48 -7.46 4.90
N VAL A 248 3.03 -8.61 4.52
CA VAL A 248 2.52 -9.50 3.47
C VAL A 248 2.03 -10.82 4.09
N ASN A 249 1.17 -10.69 5.10
CA ASN A 249 0.55 -11.81 5.81
C ASN A 249 -0.82 -12.19 5.22
N GLY A 250 -1.42 -13.26 5.74
CA GLY A 250 -2.72 -13.75 5.31
C GLY A 250 -2.63 -14.79 4.20
N PHE A 251 -1.48 -15.45 4.09
CA PHE A 251 -1.18 -16.55 3.17
C PHE A 251 -1.00 -17.86 3.96
N SER A 252 -2.02 -18.23 4.75
CA SER A 252 -2.03 -19.48 5.51
C SER A 252 -1.83 -20.69 4.60
N ARG A 253 -2.29 -20.57 3.33
CA ARG A 253 -1.92 -21.43 2.21
C ARG A 253 -1.50 -20.54 1.06
N THR A 254 -0.51 -20.96 0.29
CA THR A 254 -0.04 -20.20 -0.88
C THR A 254 -0.14 -21.06 -2.12
N TYR A 255 -0.92 -20.61 -3.10
CA TYR A 255 -0.98 -21.20 -4.42
C TYR A 255 -0.09 -20.42 -5.37
N TYR A 256 0.61 -21.08 -6.29
CA TYR A 256 1.46 -20.41 -7.27
C TYR A 256 1.19 -20.89 -8.68
N ALA A 257 1.32 -19.99 -9.64
CA ALA A 257 1.17 -20.29 -11.06
C ALA A 257 1.97 -19.31 -11.91
N LYS A 258 2.34 -19.74 -13.12
CA LYS A 258 2.90 -18.82 -14.12
C LYS A 258 1.78 -18.16 -14.90
N VAL A 259 1.82 -16.84 -14.98
CA VAL A 259 0.93 -16.04 -15.84
C VAL A 259 1.80 -15.06 -16.61
N ASN A 260 1.83 -15.24 -17.94
CA ASN A 260 2.74 -14.51 -18.83
C ASN A 260 4.21 -14.60 -18.39
N ASP A 261 4.82 -13.46 -18.12
CA ASP A 261 6.20 -13.26 -17.70
C ASP A 261 6.34 -13.10 -16.17
N CYS A 262 5.30 -13.46 -15.42
CA CYS A 262 5.27 -13.42 -13.97
C CYS A 262 4.93 -14.79 -13.36
N VAL A 263 5.34 -14.99 -12.11
CA VAL A 263 4.76 -15.99 -11.22
C VAL A 263 3.84 -15.26 -10.24
N VAL A 264 2.61 -15.73 -10.11
CA VAL A 264 1.66 -15.21 -9.12
C VAL A 264 1.65 -16.10 -7.89
N LEU A 265 1.53 -15.51 -6.70
CA LEU A 265 1.21 -16.20 -5.45
C LEU A 265 -0.16 -15.74 -4.97
N VAL A 266 -1.01 -16.67 -4.56
CA VAL A 266 -2.40 -16.38 -4.18
C VAL A 266 -2.73 -17.08 -2.87
N ASN A 267 -3.43 -16.38 -1.96
CA ASN A 267 -3.72 -16.91 -0.63
C ASN A 267 -4.85 -17.96 -0.59
N GLN A 268 -5.66 -18.07 -1.64
CA GLN A 268 -6.80 -18.97 -1.72
C GLN A 268 -6.98 -19.56 -3.12
N LEU A 269 -7.35 -20.85 -3.21
CA LEU A 269 -7.55 -21.53 -4.49
C LEU A 269 -8.68 -20.92 -5.31
N ASP A 270 -9.79 -20.54 -4.67
CA ASP A 270 -10.93 -19.93 -5.36
C ASP A 270 -10.59 -18.55 -5.92
N VAL A 271 -9.73 -17.80 -5.21
CA VAL A 271 -9.20 -16.51 -5.70
C VAL A 271 -8.33 -16.75 -6.93
N LEU A 272 -7.47 -17.78 -6.92
CA LEU A 272 -6.63 -18.12 -8.07
C LEU A 272 -7.47 -18.48 -9.31
N LYS A 273 -8.51 -19.29 -9.15
CA LYS A 273 -9.40 -19.67 -10.25
C LYS A 273 -10.15 -18.47 -10.82
N LYS A 274 -10.71 -17.62 -9.96
CA LYS A 274 -11.37 -16.37 -10.38
C LYS A 274 -10.41 -15.44 -11.12
N TYR A 275 -9.17 -15.33 -10.62
CA TYR A 275 -8.12 -14.56 -11.28
C TYR A 275 -7.81 -15.10 -12.69
N PHE A 276 -7.72 -16.42 -12.87
CA PHE A 276 -7.55 -17.01 -14.21
C PHE A 276 -8.73 -16.72 -15.14
N ASP A 277 -9.96 -16.78 -14.65
CA ASP A 277 -11.15 -16.43 -15.43
C ASP A 277 -11.12 -14.95 -15.87
N GLU A 278 -10.68 -14.05 -15.00
CA GLU A 278 -10.51 -12.62 -15.30
C GLU A 278 -9.42 -12.37 -16.31
N TYR A 279 -8.26 -12.98 -16.11
CA TYR A 279 -7.13 -12.88 -17.02
C TYR A 279 -7.52 -13.35 -18.43
N ASN A 280 -8.20 -14.50 -18.56
CA ASN A 280 -8.70 -15.00 -19.83
C ASN A 280 -9.75 -14.08 -20.49
N LYS A 281 -10.53 -13.35 -19.68
CA LYS A 281 -11.49 -12.34 -20.15
C LYS A 281 -10.86 -10.97 -20.42
N SER A 282 -9.52 -10.86 -20.35
CA SER A 282 -8.79 -9.59 -20.49
C SER A 282 -9.19 -8.53 -19.46
N LYS A 283 -9.69 -8.97 -18.30
CA LYS A 283 -10.03 -8.12 -17.15
C LYS A 283 -8.78 -7.82 -16.31
N ILE A 284 -7.85 -7.13 -16.94
CA ILE A 284 -6.54 -6.76 -16.40
C ILE A 284 -6.33 -5.25 -16.54
N TRP A 285 -5.42 -4.68 -15.75
CA TRP A 285 -5.22 -3.24 -15.68
C TRP A 285 -4.86 -2.59 -17.01
N GLU A 286 -3.94 -3.17 -17.78
CA GLU A 286 -3.49 -2.62 -19.07
C GLU A 286 -4.64 -2.48 -20.08
N LYS A 287 -5.67 -3.33 -19.99
CA LYS A 287 -6.84 -3.33 -20.86
C LYS A 287 -7.99 -2.49 -20.30
N THR A 288 -8.14 -2.47 -18.99
CA THR A 288 -9.25 -1.81 -18.29
C THR A 288 -8.99 -0.32 -18.11
N TYR A 289 -7.75 0.04 -17.81
CA TYR A 289 -7.34 1.41 -17.52
C TYR A 289 -6.49 1.94 -18.67
N SER A 290 -7.04 2.89 -19.43
CA SER A 290 -6.27 3.51 -20.50
C SER A 290 -5.02 4.19 -19.92
N PRO A 291 -3.82 3.96 -20.50
CA PRO A 291 -2.62 4.69 -20.11
C PRO A 291 -2.75 6.21 -20.23
N LEU A 292 -3.73 6.73 -20.99
CA LEU A 292 -4.04 8.16 -21.08
C LEU A 292 -4.86 8.68 -19.88
N GLN A 293 -5.67 7.81 -19.26
CA GLN A 293 -6.47 8.13 -18.08
C GLN A 293 -5.64 8.03 -16.80
N ASN A 294 -4.70 7.07 -16.74
CA ASN A 294 -3.87 6.82 -15.57
C ASN A 294 -2.40 7.13 -15.85
N ASN A 295 -2.07 8.41 -16.03
CA ASN A 295 -0.69 8.88 -16.23
C ASN A 295 0.28 8.39 -15.14
N TRP A 296 -0.23 8.16 -13.92
CA TRP A 296 0.57 7.59 -12.83
C TRP A 296 1.17 6.22 -13.20
N LEU A 297 0.46 5.37 -13.95
CA LEU A 297 1.00 4.07 -14.41
C LEU A 297 2.26 4.21 -15.28
N ARG A 298 2.46 5.36 -15.96
CA ARG A 298 3.61 5.59 -16.85
C ARG A 298 4.87 6.04 -16.11
N ASN A 299 4.72 6.59 -14.91
CA ASN A 299 5.84 7.18 -14.17
C ASN A 299 6.71 6.10 -13.52
N THR A 300 8.03 6.29 -13.57
CA THR A 300 8.98 5.41 -12.89
C THR A 300 8.99 5.71 -11.41
N LYS A 301 8.63 4.72 -10.58
CA LYS A 301 8.53 4.83 -9.12
C LYS A 301 9.14 3.63 -8.42
N ASN A 302 9.85 3.88 -7.34
CA ASN A 302 10.45 2.86 -6.49
C ASN A 302 9.40 2.14 -5.65
N PHE A 303 8.40 2.90 -5.20
CA PHE A 303 7.26 2.40 -4.47
C PHE A 303 5.99 3.06 -4.98
N ARG A 304 4.91 2.29 -4.99
CA ARG A 304 3.56 2.80 -5.20
C ARG A 304 2.55 2.09 -4.32
N LEU A 305 1.70 2.87 -3.68
CA LEU A 305 0.45 2.42 -3.08
C LEU A 305 -0.70 3.00 -3.89
N ALA A 306 -1.45 2.17 -4.61
CA ALA A 306 -2.65 2.60 -5.33
C ALA A 306 -3.88 2.01 -4.65
N ILE A 307 -4.85 2.84 -4.30
CA ILE A 307 -6.10 2.46 -3.64
C ILE A 307 -7.24 2.87 -4.55
N ASN A 308 -8.15 1.95 -4.84
CA ASN A 308 -9.39 2.23 -5.54
C ASN A 308 -10.50 2.40 -4.49
N PRO A 309 -10.96 3.64 -4.23
CA PRO A 309 -11.93 3.88 -3.17
C PRO A 309 -13.26 3.16 -3.43
N LEU A 310 -13.71 3.10 -4.69
CA LEU A 310 -14.95 2.43 -5.08
C LEU A 310 -14.96 0.94 -4.70
N LYS A 311 -13.86 0.24 -5.00
CA LYS A 311 -13.72 -1.19 -4.69
C LYS A 311 -13.41 -1.48 -3.23
N LEU A 312 -12.86 -0.49 -2.53
CA LEU A 312 -12.54 -0.62 -1.11
C LEU A 312 -13.74 -0.25 -0.23
N LEU A 313 -14.67 0.57 -0.73
CA LEU A 313 -15.80 1.09 0.03
C LEU A 313 -16.70 -0.01 0.62
N PRO A 314 -17.08 -1.09 -0.10
CA PRO A 314 -17.87 -2.17 0.50
C PRO A 314 -17.17 -2.79 1.71
N LEU A 315 -15.85 -3.00 1.62
CA LEU A 315 -15.05 -3.52 2.71
C LEU A 315 -15.03 -2.56 3.89
N ILE A 316 -14.75 -1.26 3.67
CA ILE A 316 -14.68 -0.28 4.76
C ILE A 316 -16.04 -0.17 5.45
N THR A 317 -17.11 -0.06 4.65
CA THR A 317 -18.47 0.15 5.15
C THR A 317 -18.94 -1.03 6.00
N GLN A 318 -18.78 -2.28 5.55
CA GLN A 318 -19.19 -3.45 6.33
C GLN A 318 -18.40 -3.69 7.61
N ASN A 319 -17.22 -3.09 7.73
CA ASN A 319 -16.36 -3.23 8.90
C ASN A 319 -16.36 -1.97 9.77
N ALA A 320 -17.11 -0.94 9.39
CA ALA A 320 -17.23 0.31 10.12
C ALA A 320 -18.07 0.14 11.39
N LEU A 321 -17.74 0.89 12.44
CA LEU A 321 -18.65 1.07 13.58
C LEU A 321 -19.94 1.76 13.10
N GLU A 322 -21.08 1.51 13.75
CA GLU A 322 -22.42 1.94 13.32
C GLU A 322 -22.52 3.45 12.97
N HIS A 323 -21.87 4.31 13.75
CA HIS A 323 -21.85 5.75 13.49
C HIS A 323 -21.02 6.12 12.25
N TRP A 324 -19.91 5.41 12.00
CA TRP A 324 -19.10 5.58 10.78
C TRP A 324 -19.79 4.97 9.56
N TYR A 325 -20.48 3.85 9.72
CA TYR A 325 -21.31 3.25 8.68
C TYR A 325 -22.35 4.27 8.16
N THR A 326 -23.12 4.85 9.09
CA THR A 326 -24.14 5.86 8.77
C THR A 326 -23.51 7.08 8.10
N TRP A 327 -22.33 7.51 8.55
CA TRP A 327 -21.63 8.62 7.90
C TRP A 327 -21.16 8.26 6.48
N LEU A 328 -20.57 7.08 6.28
CA LEU A 328 -20.06 6.61 4.99
C LEU A 328 -21.19 6.43 3.97
N GLU A 329 -22.33 5.85 4.35
CA GLU A 329 -23.50 5.75 3.47
C GLU A 329 -24.01 7.12 3.03
N ASN A 330 -24.15 8.06 3.97
CA ASN A 330 -24.65 9.40 3.66
C ASN A 330 -23.68 10.24 2.81
N HIS A 331 -22.41 9.87 2.76
CA HIS A 331 -21.36 10.59 2.05
C HIS A 331 -20.64 9.75 0.99
N GLU A 332 -21.23 8.62 0.57
CA GLU A 332 -20.65 7.71 -0.43
C GLU A 332 -20.25 8.48 -1.70
N ASN A 333 -21.12 9.40 -2.12
CA ASN A 333 -20.86 10.27 -3.27
C ASN A 333 -19.53 11.02 -3.14
N LEU A 334 -19.11 11.48 -1.96
CA LEU A 334 -17.82 12.19 -1.81
C LEU A 334 -16.61 11.28 -2.03
N ILE A 335 -16.75 9.99 -1.72
CA ILE A 335 -15.68 8.98 -1.83
C ILE A 335 -15.56 8.46 -3.27
N THR A 336 -16.66 8.42 -3.99
CA THR A 336 -16.75 7.82 -5.34
C THR A 336 -16.30 8.74 -6.48
N HIS A 337 -16.03 10.03 -6.23
CA HIS A 337 -15.58 10.98 -7.26
C HIS A 337 -14.12 10.80 -7.71
N THR A 338 -13.35 9.93 -7.06
CA THR A 338 -11.95 9.68 -7.37
C THR A 338 -11.73 8.24 -7.83
N ASP A 339 -11.15 8.05 -9.01
CA ASP A 339 -10.88 6.72 -9.57
C ASP A 339 -9.83 5.95 -8.75
N TRP A 340 -8.77 6.66 -8.32
CA TRP A 340 -7.64 6.10 -7.58
C TRP A 340 -7.02 7.13 -6.62
N TRP A 341 -6.63 6.69 -5.43
CA TRP A 341 -5.68 7.40 -4.57
C TRP A 341 -4.31 6.75 -4.72
N VAL A 342 -3.28 7.53 -5.12
CA VAL A 342 -1.99 6.97 -5.52
C VAL A 342 -0.85 7.66 -4.77
N ILE A 343 -0.19 6.91 -3.90
CA ILE A 343 1.00 7.36 -3.20
C ILE A 343 2.24 6.81 -3.87
N ASP A 344 3.19 7.68 -4.16
CA ASP A 344 4.34 7.36 -5.01
C ASP A 344 5.65 7.80 -4.35
N SER A 345 6.62 6.89 -4.23
CA SER A 345 7.98 7.25 -3.86
C SER A 345 8.93 7.11 -5.04
N LYS A 346 9.88 8.05 -5.12
CA LYS A 346 10.99 8.00 -6.06
C LYS A 346 12.23 8.52 -5.34
N THR A 347 13.33 7.80 -5.45
CA THR A 347 14.64 8.33 -5.07
C THR A 347 15.13 9.25 -6.18
N ASP A 348 15.38 10.51 -5.82
CA ASP A 348 16.14 11.42 -6.68
C ASP A 348 17.62 11.18 -6.37
N ASN A 349 18.39 10.75 -7.38
CA ASN A 349 19.84 10.58 -7.28
C ASN A 349 20.55 11.92 -7.38
#